data_AF-A0AAD1EKD6-F1
#
_entry.id   AF-A0AAD1EKD6-F1
#
_cell.length_a   1.000
_cell.length_b   1.000
_cell.length_c   1.000
_cell.angle_alpha   90.00
_cell.angle_beta   90.00
_cell.angle_gamma   90.00
#
_symmetry.space_group_name_H-M   'P 1'
#
loop_
_entity.id
_entity.type
_entity.pdbx_description
1 polymer ?
#
loop_
_entity_poly.entity_id
_entity_poly.type
_entity_poly.pdbx_seq_one_letter_code
_entity_poly.pdbx_strand_id
1 'polypeptide(L)' 'MAARIWVRRTWPDIDHLFHVEDEGGDKIAVITHDKYAPDGSPRWHWVMSKGRRRSVAEFGCHDLEEAKRRIRENWRDVS' A
#
# COMPACT_ATOMS: atom_id res chain seq x y z
N MET A 1 0.31 -9.59 -19.31
CA MET A 1 -0.95 -9.89 -18.60
C MET A 1 -0.86 -9.15 -17.27
N ALA A 2 -1.74 -8.19 -16.96
CA ALA A 2 -1.59 -7.40 -15.74
C ALA A 2 -1.82 -8.31 -14.52
N ALA A 3 -0.81 -8.44 -13.65
CA ALA A 3 -0.94 -9.22 -12.42
C ALA A 3 -2.09 -8.67 -11.56
N ARG A 4 -3.02 -9.54 -11.15
CA ARG A 4 -4.15 -9.15 -10.31
C ARG A 4 -3.67 -9.06 -8.86
N ILE A 5 -4.04 -7.99 -8.17
CA ILE A 5 -3.75 -7.78 -6.76
C ILE A 5 -5.05 -7.52 -5.98
N TRP A 6 -5.08 -7.97 -4.73
CA TRP A 6 -6.18 -7.73 -3.80
C TRP A 6 -5.69 -6.89 -2.63
N VAL A 7 -6.40 -5.81 -2.33
CA VAL A 7 -6.16 -5.03 -1.10
C VAL A 7 -7.16 -5.50 -0.06
N ARG A 8 -6.65 -6.12 1.01
CA ARG A 8 -7.46 -6.69 2.09
C ARG A 8 -7.18 -5.96 3.39
N ARG A 9 -8.23 -5.73 4.17
CA ARG A 9 -8.04 -5.26 5.54
C ARG A 9 -7.37 -6.36 6.34
N THR A 10 -6.41 -5.99 7.17
CA THR A 10 -5.63 -6.98 7.93
C THR A 10 -6.41 -7.60 9.06
N TRP A 11 -7.20 -6.77 9.74
CA TRP A 11 -8.09 -7.17 10.83
C TRP A 11 -9.39 -6.38 10.71
N PRO A 12 -10.54 -6.93 11.12
CA PRO A 12 -11.81 -6.22 11.06
C PRO A 12 -11.75 -4.84 11.74
N ASP A 13 -11.05 -4.78 12.88
CA ASP A 13 -10.95 -3.63 13.78
C ASP A 13 -9.80 -2.67 13.45
N ILE A 14 -8.91 -3.04 12.52
CA ILE A 14 -7.78 -2.20 12.11
C ILE A 14 -8.10 -1.56 10.76
N ASP A 15 -8.58 -0.34 10.81
CA ASP A 15 -8.94 0.48 9.65
C ASP A 15 -7.74 1.21 9.03
N HIS A 16 -6.61 1.26 9.74
CA HIS A 16 -5.40 1.97 9.34
C HIS A 16 -4.31 1.07 8.73
N LEU A 17 -4.59 -0.21 8.45
CA LEU A 17 -3.62 -1.16 7.92
C LEU A 17 -4.24 -2.21 6.97
N PHE A 18 -3.76 -2.23 5.73
CA PHE A 18 -4.22 -3.11 4.66
C PHE A 18 -3.08 -3.92 4.07
N HIS A 19 -3.26 -5.22 3.92
CA HIS A 19 -2.35 -6.06 3.15
C HIS A 19 -2.71 -6.03 1.68
N VAL A 20 -1.68 -6.09 0.84
CA VAL A 20 -1.82 -6.31 -0.60
C VAL A 20 -1.32 -7.70 -0.91
N GLU A 21 -2.20 -8.50 -1.46
CA GLU A 21 -1.96 -9.90 -1.85
C GLU A 21 -1.90 -9.99 -3.38
N ASP A 22 -1.00 -10.84 -3.89
CA ASP A 22 -0.97 -11.20 -5.31
C ASP A 22 -1.94 -12.36 -5.62
N GLU A 23 -1.90 -12.85 -6.86
CA GLU A 23 -2.76 -13.94 -7.34
C GLU A 23 -2.49 -15.29 -6.67
N GLY A 24 -1.28 -15.50 -6.17
CA GLY A 24 -0.94 -16.65 -5.35
C GLY A 24 -1.39 -16.52 -3.89
N GLY A 25 -1.91 -15.36 -3.48
CA GLY A 25 -2.21 -15.06 -2.08
C GLY A 25 -0.99 -14.65 -1.27
N ASP A 26 0.16 -14.40 -1.92
CA ASP A 26 1.35 -13.91 -1.23
C ASP A 26 1.17 -12.45 -0.82
N LYS A 27 1.52 -12.13 0.43
CA LYS A 27 1.57 -10.75 0.92
C LYS A 27 2.77 -10.03 0.31
N ILE A 28 2.51 -9.13 -0.63
CA ILE A 28 3.54 -8.43 -1.40
C ILE A 28 3.77 -7.00 -0.91
N ALA A 29 2.78 -6.36 -0.29
CA ALA A 29 2.89 -5.02 0.27
C ALA A 29 1.90 -4.78 1.41
N VAL A 30 2.10 -3.68 2.12
CA VAL A 30 1.19 -3.18 3.16
C VAL A 30 0.93 -1.70 2.91
N ILE A 31 -0.34 -1.27 3.02
CA ILE A 31 -0.75 0.14 3.09
C ILE A 31 -1.01 0.43 4.57
N THR A 32 -0.41 1.48 5.10
CA THR A 32 -0.52 1.87 6.51
C THR A 32 -0.72 3.37 6.65
N HIS A 33 -1.43 3.78 7.70
CA HIS A 33 -1.60 5.18 8.06
C HIS A 33 -0.69 5.55 9.24
N ASP A 34 0.16 6.54 9.04
CA ASP A 34 0.97 7.16 10.08
C ASP A 34 0.15 8.21 10.83
N LYS A 35 -0.25 7.87 12.06
CA LYS A 35 -0.99 8.77 12.95
C LYS A 35 -0.10 9.85 13.58
N TYR A 36 1.22 9.71 13.49
CA TYR A 36 2.19 10.66 14.05
C TYR A 36 2.78 11.59 12.99
N ALA A 37 2.38 11.44 11.72
CA ALA A 37 2.81 12.33 10.66
C ALA A 37 2.42 13.80 10.99
N PRO A 38 3.34 14.75 10.82
CA PRO A 38 3.06 16.17 11.08
C PRO A 38 1.92 16.69 10.21
N ASP A 39 1.25 17.75 10.66
CA ASP A 39 0.12 18.30 9.93
C ASP A 39 0.52 18.75 8.52
N GLY A 40 -0.34 18.50 7.54
CA GLY A 40 -0.03 18.69 6.13
C GLY A 40 0.91 17.65 5.49
N SER A 41 1.42 16.65 6.22
CA SER A 41 2.19 15.54 5.64
C SER A 41 1.28 14.41 5.15
N PRO A 42 1.68 13.64 4.12
CA PRO A 42 0.94 12.47 3.69
C PRO A 42 0.90 11.44 4.82
N ARG A 43 -0.31 11.05 5.24
CA ARG A 43 -0.48 10.11 6.36
C ARG A 43 -0.56 8.66 5.90
N TRP A 44 -1.05 8.41 4.68
CA TRP A 44 -1.09 7.08 4.10
C TRP A 44 0.18 6.80 3.31
N HIS A 45 0.76 5.63 3.49
CA HIS A 45 1.90 5.19 2.69
C HIS A 45 1.84 3.67 2.51
N TRP A 46 2.56 3.14 1.51
CA TRP A 46 2.72 1.70 1.36
C TRP A 46 4.18 1.27 1.29
N VAL A 47 4.43 0.06 1.77
CA VAL A 47 5.76 -0.57 1.81
C VAL A 47 5.68 -1.95 1.18
N MET A 48 6.59 -2.24 0.25
CA MET A 48 6.68 -3.57 -0.36
C MET A 48 7.43 -4.55 0.55
N SER A 49 6.87 -5.74 0.76
CA SER A 49 7.40 -6.77 1.68
C SER A 49 8.55 -7.58 1.06
N LYS A 50 8.64 -7.69 -0.28
CA LYS A 50 9.69 -8.47 -0.97
C LYS A 50 10.88 -7.59 -1.37
N GLY A 51 11.76 -7.27 -0.42
CA GLY A 51 13.16 -6.83 -0.65
C GLY A 51 13.41 -5.51 -1.40
N ARG A 52 12.37 -4.83 -1.90
CA ARG A 52 12.48 -3.55 -2.60
C ARG A 52 12.14 -2.42 -1.63
N ARG A 53 13.13 -1.95 -0.86
CA ARG A 53 13.06 -0.70 -0.09
C ARG A 53 12.90 0.46 -1.08
N ARG A 54 11.65 0.80 -1.43
CA ARG A 54 11.32 2.12 -1.98
C ARG A 54 10.79 2.97 -0.83
N SER A 55 11.28 4.19 -0.75
CA SER A 55 11.20 5.02 0.45
C SER A 55 9.78 5.55 0.68
N VAL A 56 9.42 5.82 1.96
CA VAL A 56 8.14 6.43 2.36
C VAL A 56 7.84 7.72 1.58
N ALA A 57 8.89 8.44 1.16
CA ALA A 57 8.79 9.69 0.41
C ALA A 57 8.21 9.54 -1.00
N GLU A 58 8.37 8.37 -1.65
CA GLU A 58 7.87 8.14 -3.02
C GLU A 58 6.38 7.76 -3.05
N PHE A 59 5.84 7.31 -1.92
CA PHE A 59 4.53 6.63 -1.86
C PHE A 59 3.58 7.18 -0.79
N GLY A 60 3.94 8.30 -0.18
CA GLY A 60 3.03 9.06 0.68
C GLY A 60 1.84 9.61 -0.09
N CYS A 61 0.65 9.47 0.48
CA CYS A 61 -0.61 10.05 0.00
C CYS A 61 -1.47 10.53 1.18
N HIS A 62 -2.38 11.46 0.92
CA HIS A 62 -3.27 12.01 1.94
C HIS A 62 -4.54 11.17 2.12
N ASP A 63 -4.81 10.27 1.19
CA ASP A 63 -6.04 9.50 1.12
C ASP A 63 -5.78 8.00 0.87
N LEU A 64 -6.62 7.15 1.47
CA LEU A 64 -6.53 5.69 1.36
C LEU A 64 -6.89 5.20 -0.05
N GLU A 65 -7.89 5.78 -0.70
CA GLU A 65 -8.26 5.40 -2.06
C GLU A 65 -7.17 5.79 -3.05
N GLU A 66 -6.49 6.92 -2.82
CA GLU A 66 -5.28 7.27 -3.56
C GLU A 66 -4.17 6.24 -3.35
N ALA A 67 -3.94 5.79 -2.11
CA ALA A 67 -2.97 4.72 -1.81
C ALA A 67 -3.29 3.43 -2.60
N LYS A 68 -4.56 3.02 -2.57
CA LYS A 68 -5.06 1.83 -3.30
C LYS A 68 -4.95 1.98 -4.81
N ARG A 69 -5.18 3.17 -5.35
CA ARG A 69 -5.04 3.43 -6.79
C ARG A 69 -3.57 3.35 -7.20
N ARG A 70 -2.69 4.09 -6.51
CA ARG A 70 -1.29 4.18 -6.87
C ARG A 70 -0.56 2.84 -6.75
N ILE A 71 -0.89 1.99 -5.78
CA ILE A 71 -0.30 0.64 -5.70
C ILE A 71 -0.74 -0.25 -6.86
N ARG A 72 -1.98 -0.11 -7.35
CA ARG A 72 -2.46 -0.83 -8.55
C ARG A 72 -1.78 -0.33 -9.82
N GLU A 73 -1.55 0.98 -9.94
CA GLU A 73 -0.83 1.58 -11.06
C GLU A 73 0.64 1.14 -11.06
N ASN A 74 1.33 1.32 -9.93
CA ASN A 74 2.74 0.93 -9.81
C ASN A 74 2.96 -0.57 -10.04
N TRP A 75 2.01 -1.44 -9.67
CA TRP A 75 2.16 -2.88 -9.91
C TRP A 75 1.98 -3.28 -11.38
N ARG A 76 1.18 -2.52 -12.15
CA ARG A 76 1.04 -2.76 -13.59
C ARG A 76 2.34 -2.50 -14.35
N ASP A 77 3.14 -1.53 -13.91
CA ASP A 77 4.47 -1.22 -14.47
C ASP A 77 5.57 -2.22 -14.04
N VAL A 78 5.27 -3.15 -13.14
CA VAL A 78 6.23 -4.14 -12.64
C VAL A 78 6.08 -5.51 -13.34
N SER A 79 5.13 -5.63 -14.27
CA SER A 79 4.87 -6.86 -15.06
C SER A 79 5.57 -6.87 -16.41
#